data_AF-A0A7C6E589-F1
#
_entry.id   AF-A0A7C6E589-F1
#
_cell.length_a   1.000
_cell.length_b   1.000
_cell.length_c   1.000
_cell.angle_alpha   90.00
_cell.angle_beta   90.00
_cell.angle_gamma   90.00
#
_symmetry.space_group_name_H-M   'P 1'
#
loop_
_entity.id
_entity.type
_entity.pdbx_description
1 polymer ?
#
loop_
_entity_poly.entity_id
_entity_poly.type
_entity_poly.pdbx_seq_one_letter_code
_entity_poly.pdbx_strand_id
1 'polypeptide(L)'
;MQNVTGWVSLCACAVAAFAQSRLDQYRALQPEEPRPLFFRYMEGPAQTGRPVEAWNASFSQLMGLIVKAQSEEAPRDRVIAYLNQFKDRYPDQIVLLHYNGRARLPQFERERFFPGHWIHYEGALVTSDIPATEEDTTFSVERAAGLFRMNQGRYRNQGDDVTVCELSEDGRPDWSRCEEMKLIAVDGAARTLTVRRARYGTAARSFSANRAWAAAHVIEGPWVNDNP
;
A
#
# COMPACT_ATOMS: atom_id res chain seq x y z
N MET A 1 -67.74 8.77 3.61
CA MET A 1 -67.10 8.64 2.29
C MET A 1 -66.12 9.78 2.10
N GLN A 2 -64.82 9.52 2.22
CA GLN A 2 -63.77 9.95 1.27
C GLN A 2 -62.41 9.62 1.85
N ASN A 3 -61.64 8.92 1.02
CA ASN A 3 -60.38 8.26 1.31
C ASN A 3 -59.24 9.27 1.39
N VAL A 4 -58.37 9.14 2.39
CA VAL A 4 -57.03 9.74 2.37
C VAL A 4 -56.03 8.62 2.60
N THR A 5 -55.66 7.95 1.51
CA THR A 5 -54.52 7.04 1.45
C THR A 5 -53.86 7.21 0.11
N GLY A 6 -52.58 7.56 0.11
CA GLY A 6 -51.69 7.24 -1.01
C GLY A 6 -50.87 8.40 -1.55
N TRP A 7 -49.96 8.98 -0.76
CA TRP A 7 -48.83 9.75 -1.31
C TRP A 7 -47.61 9.65 -0.39
N VAL A 8 -46.96 8.48 -0.30
CA VAL A 8 -45.58 8.39 0.23
C VAL A 8 -44.66 7.45 -0.58
N SER A 9 -45.18 6.58 -1.46
CA SER A 9 -44.33 5.55 -2.11
C SER A 9 -43.72 5.89 -3.48
N LEU A 10 -43.63 7.15 -3.91
CA LEU A 10 -43.02 7.47 -5.23
C LEU A 10 -41.54 7.87 -5.21
N CYS A 11 -40.96 8.23 -4.06
CA CYS A 11 -39.57 8.73 -4.04
C CYS A 11 -38.48 7.66 -3.83
N ALA A 12 -38.82 6.44 -3.40
CA ALA A 12 -37.83 5.42 -3.11
C ALA A 12 -37.40 4.57 -4.33
N CYS A 13 -38.24 4.47 -5.37
CA CYS A 13 -37.93 3.66 -6.56
C CYS A 13 -37.05 4.39 -7.59
N ALA A 14 -37.03 5.73 -7.59
CA ALA A 14 -36.23 6.50 -8.53
C ALA A 14 -34.73 6.45 -8.18
N VAL A 15 -34.36 6.34 -6.90
CA VAL A 15 -32.95 6.37 -6.47
C VAL A 15 -32.21 5.05 -6.76
N ALA A 16 -32.92 3.91 -6.69
CA ALA A 16 -32.34 2.61 -7.00
C ALA A 16 -32.04 2.42 -8.50
N ALA A 17 -32.79 3.09 -9.39
CA ALA A 17 -32.60 3.00 -10.83
C ALA A 17 -31.34 3.74 -11.35
N PHE A 18 -30.80 4.72 -10.61
CA PHE A 18 -29.59 5.44 -11.04
C PHE A 18 -28.28 4.72 -10.67
N ALA A 19 -28.34 3.66 -9.87
CA ALA A 19 -27.17 2.88 -9.46
C ALA A 19 -27.03 1.54 -10.22
N GLN A 20 -28.07 1.10 -10.92
CA GLN A 20 -28.03 -0.12 -11.75
C GLN A 20 -27.32 0.20 -13.09
N SER A 21 -25.99 -0.01 -13.07
CA SER A 21 -25.00 -0.06 -14.16
C SER A 21 -24.96 1.06 -15.22
N ARG A 22 -24.34 2.20 -14.86
CA ARG A 22 -23.63 3.10 -15.82
C ARG A 22 -22.41 2.45 -16.49
N LEU A 23 -22.35 1.11 -16.54
CA LEU A 23 -21.24 0.37 -17.14
C LEU A 23 -21.46 0.13 -18.63
N ASP A 24 -22.71 0.18 -19.10
CA ASP A 24 -23.07 -0.08 -20.50
C ASP A 24 -22.53 0.98 -21.47
N GLN A 25 -22.26 2.19 -20.96
CA GLN A 25 -21.60 3.24 -21.75
C GLN A 25 -20.15 2.91 -22.08
N TYR A 26 -19.51 1.98 -21.36
CA TYR A 26 -18.11 1.65 -21.55
C TYR A 26 -17.94 0.56 -22.59
N ARG A 27 -17.37 0.93 -23.73
CA ARG A 27 -17.07 0.00 -24.84
C ARG A 27 -16.23 -1.20 -24.38
N ALA A 28 -15.29 -0.97 -23.47
CA ALA A 28 -14.43 -2.02 -22.90
C ALA A 28 -15.18 -3.08 -22.06
N LEU A 29 -16.43 -2.82 -21.67
CA LEU A 29 -17.25 -3.75 -20.89
C LEU A 29 -18.35 -4.41 -21.73
N GLN A 30 -18.47 -4.03 -23.00
CA GLN A 30 -19.39 -4.64 -23.95
C GLN A 30 -18.84 -5.97 -24.49
N PRO A 31 -19.69 -6.84 -25.07
CA PRO A 31 -19.28 -8.18 -25.50
C PRO A 31 -18.23 -8.21 -26.62
N GLU A 32 -17.94 -7.09 -27.29
CA GLU A 32 -16.97 -7.05 -28.39
C GLU A 32 -15.53 -7.37 -27.92
N GLU A 33 -14.77 -8.04 -28.79
CA GLU A 33 -13.36 -8.36 -28.61
C GLU A 33 -12.56 -8.00 -29.89
N PRO A 34 -11.28 -7.59 -29.77
CA PRO A 34 -10.51 -7.41 -28.54
C PRO A 34 -10.90 -6.11 -27.78
N ARG A 35 -10.61 -6.07 -26.47
CA ARG A 35 -10.81 -4.90 -25.59
C ARG A 35 -9.50 -4.19 -25.24
N PRO A 36 -8.87 -3.46 -26.17
CA PRO A 36 -7.57 -2.87 -25.94
C PRO A 36 -7.69 -1.67 -24.98
N LEU A 37 -6.78 -1.61 -24.02
CA LEU A 37 -6.60 -0.51 -23.09
C LEU A 37 -5.13 -0.10 -23.09
N PHE A 38 -4.85 1.21 -22.95
CA PHE A 38 -3.50 1.64 -22.68
C PHE A 38 -3.11 1.24 -21.27
N PHE A 39 -2.00 0.52 -21.13
CA PHE A 39 -1.44 0.14 -19.84
C PHE A 39 -0.14 0.90 -19.60
N ARG A 40 -0.13 1.74 -18.55
CA ARG A 40 1.04 2.52 -18.11
C ARG A 40 1.51 3.52 -19.18
N TYR A 41 2.54 4.30 -18.84
CA TYR A 41 3.23 5.32 -19.64
C TYR A 41 2.57 6.68 -19.68
N MET A 42 1.25 6.80 -19.55
CA MET A 42 0.58 8.10 -19.67
C MET A 42 0.90 9.05 -18.52
N GLU A 43 1.33 8.54 -17.38
CA GLU A 43 1.73 9.32 -16.21
C GLU A 43 2.97 10.16 -16.49
N GLY A 44 3.93 9.63 -17.25
CA GLY A 44 5.20 10.31 -17.56
C GLY A 44 5.01 11.59 -18.37
N PRO A 45 4.32 11.57 -19.53
CA PRO A 45 3.98 12.77 -20.28
C PRO A 45 3.13 13.78 -19.48
N ALA A 46 2.24 13.30 -18.60
CA ALA A 46 1.53 14.19 -17.69
C ALA A 46 2.49 14.84 -16.67
N GLN A 47 3.42 14.06 -16.11
CA GLN A 47 4.45 14.52 -15.18
C GLN A 47 5.33 15.61 -15.77
N THR A 48 5.72 15.48 -17.04
CA THR A 48 6.57 16.45 -17.74
C THR A 48 5.79 17.68 -18.25
N GLY A 49 4.48 17.75 -17.99
CA GLY A 49 3.64 18.90 -18.35
C GLY A 49 3.30 18.96 -19.84
N ARG A 50 3.26 17.82 -20.54
CA ARG A 50 2.84 17.78 -21.94
C ARG A 50 1.45 18.42 -22.09
N PRO A 51 1.21 19.30 -23.08
CA PRO A 51 -0.12 19.91 -23.25
C PRO A 51 -1.23 18.85 -23.27
N VAL A 52 -2.32 19.10 -22.54
CA VAL A 52 -3.37 18.10 -22.31
C VAL A 52 -3.96 17.59 -23.62
N GLU A 53 -4.10 18.43 -24.64
CA GLU A 53 -4.64 17.97 -25.92
C GLU A 53 -3.69 17.06 -26.70
N ALA A 54 -2.39 17.32 -26.62
CA ALA A 54 -1.39 16.44 -27.19
C ALA A 54 -1.32 15.09 -26.44
N TRP A 55 -1.56 15.13 -25.12
CA TRP A 55 -1.69 13.94 -24.28
C TRP A 55 -2.95 13.14 -24.65
N ASN A 56 -4.11 13.78 -24.70
CA ASN A 56 -5.39 13.17 -25.08
C ASN A 56 -5.31 12.50 -26.46
N ALA A 57 -4.73 13.17 -27.45
CA ALA A 57 -4.55 12.62 -28.79
C ALA A 57 -3.67 11.35 -28.80
N SER A 58 -2.75 11.22 -27.86
CA SER A 58 -1.85 10.06 -27.76
C SER A 58 -2.52 8.85 -27.09
N PHE A 59 -3.51 9.06 -26.23
CA PHE A 59 -4.07 8.00 -25.38
C PHE A 59 -5.57 7.73 -25.58
N SER A 60 -6.24 8.42 -26.49
CA SER A 60 -7.68 8.24 -26.77
C SER A 60 -8.00 7.20 -27.86
N GLN A 61 -6.99 6.58 -28.46
CA GLN A 61 -7.19 5.67 -29.59
C GLN A 61 -7.74 4.29 -29.21
N LEU A 62 -7.68 3.93 -27.92
CA LEU A 62 -8.12 2.63 -27.40
C LEU A 62 -9.43 2.76 -26.61
N MET A 63 -9.90 1.69 -25.98
CA MET A 63 -11.17 1.67 -25.24
C MET A 63 -11.06 2.25 -23.82
N GLY A 64 -9.87 2.72 -23.43
CA GLY A 64 -9.61 3.25 -22.10
C GLY A 64 -8.17 3.12 -21.64
N LEU A 65 -7.98 3.42 -20.36
CA LEU A 65 -6.70 3.58 -19.70
C LEU A 65 -6.64 2.73 -18.42
N ILE A 66 -5.49 2.13 -18.16
CA ILE A 66 -5.11 1.55 -16.86
C ILE A 66 -3.95 2.38 -16.31
N VAL A 67 -4.22 3.15 -15.24
CA VAL A 67 -3.35 4.25 -14.78
C VAL A 67 -2.86 4.08 -13.35
N LYS A 68 -1.60 4.44 -13.09
CA LYS A 68 -0.98 4.49 -11.76
C LYS A 68 -1.09 5.91 -11.18
N ALA A 69 -2.17 6.16 -10.44
CA ALA A 69 -2.51 7.50 -9.94
C ALA A 69 -2.37 7.67 -8.42
N GLN A 70 -1.64 6.78 -7.71
CA GLN A 70 -1.36 6.89 -6.27
C GLN A 70 0.05 7.47 -6.00
N SER A 71 0.46 8.44 -6.81
CA SER A 71 1.78 9.07 -6.73
C SER A 71 2.96 8.12 -6.95
N GLU A 72 2.77 6.99 -7.66
CA GLU A 72 3.83 6.00 -7.86
C GLU A 72 4.82 6.37 -8.97
N GLU A 73 4.30 6.80 -10.12
CA GLU A 73 5.11 7.21 -11.29
C GLU A 73 5.18 8.74 -11.39
N ALA A 74 4.11 9.44 -10.98
CA ALA A 74 3.99 10.89 -11.03
C ALA A 74 3.06 11.38 -9.91
N PRO A 75 3.24 12.61 -9.39
CA PRO A 75 2.37 13.15 -8.35
C PRO A 75 0.88 13.05 -8.72
N ARG A 76 0.07 12.49 -7.83
CA ARG A 76 -1.37 12.24 -8.04
C ARG A 76 -2.09 13.47 -8.59
N ASP A 77 -1.90 14.63 -7.98
CA ASP A 77 -2.61 15.86 -8.37
C ASP A 77 -2.30 16.31 -9.81
N ARG A 78 -1.09 15.99 -10.30
CA ARG A 78 -0.72 16.26 -11.70
C ARG A 78 -1.40 15.29 -12.66
N VAL A 79 -1.51 14.01 -12.30
CA VAL A 79 -2.14 12.99 -13.16
C VAL A 79 -3.67 13.16 -13.19
N ILE A 80 -4.30 13.43 -12.04
CA ILE A 80 -5.76 13.52 -11.91
C ILE A 80 -6.35 14.59 -12.84
N ALA A 81 -5.69 15.74 -13.01
CA ALA A 81 -6.17 16.80 -13.90
C ALA A 81 -6.28 16.36 -15.37
N TYR A 82 -5.37 15.51 -15.84
CA TYR A 82 -5.40 14.94 -17.19
C TYR A 82 -6.51 13.89 -17.31
N LEU A 83 -6.64 13.02 -16.30
CA LEU A 83 -7.67 11.98 -16.28
C LEU A 83 -9.08 12.55 -16.27
N ASN A 84 -9.32 13.64 -15.51
CA ASN A 84 -10.60 14.33 -15.50
C ASN A 84 -10.95 14.88 -16.90
N GLN A 85 -10.02 15.60 -17.53
CA GLN A 85 -10.24 16.13 -18.89
C GLN A 85 -10.42 15.03 -19.94
N PHE A 86 -9.69 13.93 -19.81
CA PHE A 86 -9.87 12.75 -20.65
C PHE A 86 -11.28 12.17 -20.50
N LYS A 87 -11.78 12.04 -19.27
CA LYS A 87 -13.12 11.53 -19.01
C LYS A 87 -14.23 12.46 -19.48
N ASP A 88 -14.03 13.77 -19.40
CA ASP A 88 -14.96 14.76 -19.94
C ASP A 88 -15.06 14.64 -21.47
N ARG A 89 -13.93 14.39 -22.14
CA ARG A 89 -13.85 14.30 -23.61
C ARG A 89 -14.24 12.92 -24.18
N TYR A 90 -13.96 11.86 -23.44
CA TYR A 90 -14.18 10.47 -23.84
C TYR A 90 -14.99 9.73 -22.76
N PRO A 91 -16.28 10.07 -22.58
CA PRO A 91 -17.11 9.53 -21.52
C PRO A 91 -17.33 8.01 -21.63
N ASP A 92 -17.23 7.44 -22.83
CA ASP A 92 -17.36 6.01 -23.14
C ASP A 92 -16.08 5.19 -22.94
N GLN A 93 -14.92 5.83 -22.71
CA GLN A 93 -13.66 5.14 -22.47
C GLN A 93 -13.43 4.89 -20.98
N ILE A 94 -13.09 3.66 -20.59
CA ILE A 94 -12.91 3.32 -19.17
C ILE A 94 -11.58 3.87 -18.63
N VAL A 95 -11.55 4.31 -17.37
CA VAL A 95 -10.30 4.64 -16.68
C VAL A 95 -10.23 3.79 -15.42
N LEU A 96 -9.28 2.87 -15.39
CA LEU A 96 -9.07 1.93 -14.30
C LEU A 96 -7.83 2.32 -13.51
N LEU A 97 -7.97 2.37 -12.18
CA LEU A 97 -6.83 2.54 -11.30
C LEU A 97 -6.02 1.24 -11.27
N HIS A 98 -4.79 1.31 -11.76
CA HIS A 98 -3.77 0.31 -11.47
C HIS A 98 -3.29 0.52 -10.04
N TYR A 99 -3.97 -0.12 -9.11
CA TYR A 99 -3.53 -0.18 -7.72
C TYR A 99 -2.38 -1.17 -7.63
N ASN A 100 -1.16 -0.68 -7.89
CA ASN A 100 0.02 -1.51 -7.81
C ASN A 100 0.32 -1.81 -6.34
N GLY A 101 1.10 -2.86 -6.07
CA GLY A 101 1.33 -3.41 -4.73
C GLY A 101 1.96 -2.47 -3.69
N ARG A 102 1.92 -1.14 -3.81
CA ARG A 102 2.22 -0.19 -2.74
C ARG A 102 1.48 -0.48 -1.44
N ALA A 103 0.26 -1.02 -1.53
CA ALA A 103 -0.53 -1.45 -0.38
C ALA A 103 0.16 -2.51 0.48
N ARG A 104 1.24 -3.15 -0.01
CA ARG A 104 2.05 -4.10 0.77
C ARG A 104 3.14 -3.44 1.60
N LEU A 105 3.37 -2.13 1.42
CA LEU A 105 4.45 -1.43 2.10
C LEU A 105 3.95 -0.85 3.43
N PRO A 106 4.68 -0.99 4.54
CA PRO A 106 4.26 -0.50 5.85
C PRO A 106 4.01 1.01 5.91
N GLN A 107 4.63 1.79 5.01
CA GLN A 107 4.39 3.23 4.88
C GLN A 107 3.07 3.61 4.18
N PHE A 108 2.31 2.65 3.64
CA PHE A 108 1.09 2.93 2.89
C PHE A 108 -0.12 3.16 3.83
N GLU A 109 -0.83 4.29 3.67
CA GLU A 109 -2.03 4.66 4.44
C GLU A 109 -1.91 4.35 5.94
N ARG A 110 -0.85 4.87 6.58
CA ARG A 110 -0.51 4.65 7.99
C ARG A 110 -1.61 5.08 8.96
N GLU A 111 -2.53 5.94 8.51
CA GLU A 111 -3.67 6.40 9.29
C GLU A 111 -4.79 5.35 9.36
N ARG A 112 -4.75 4.32 8.50
CA ARG A 112 -5.76 3.26 8.37
C ARG A 112 -5.23 1.89 8.76
N PHE A 113 -3.96 1.64 8.53
CA PHE A 113 -3.32 0.37 8.85
C PHE A 113 -2.32 0.55 9.99
N PHE A 114 -2.29 -0.42 10.92
CA PHE A 114 -1.29 -0.53 11.97
C PHE A 114 -0.58 -1.88 11.83
N PRO A 115 0.52 -2.13 12.57
CA PRO A 115 1.39 -3.25 12.27
C PRO A 115 0.75 -4.64 12.32
N GLY A 116 -0.35 -4.82 13.08
CA GLY A 116 -1.10 -6.08 13.13
C GLY A 116 -1.90 -6.43 11.87
N HIS A 117 -2.00 -5.53 10.89
CA HIS A 117 -2.62 -5.84 9.59
C HIS A 117 -1.66 -6.45 8.58
N TRP A 118 -0.35 -6.41 8.84
CA TRP A 118 0.65 -6.99 7.97
C TRP A 118 0.78 -8.48 8.22
N ILE A 119 1.22 -9.21 7.19
CA ILE A 119 1.62 -10.60 7.32
C ILE A 119 3.10 -10.62 7.69
N HIS A 120 3.46 -11.37 8.71
CA HIS A 120 4.84 -11.57 9.14
C HIS A 120 5.29 -12.99 8.87
N TYR A 121 6.58 -13.16 8.60
CA TYR A 121 7.21 -14.47 8.64
C TYR A 121 7.23 -15.00 10.07
N GLU A 122 7.62 -16.26 10.23
CA GLU A 122 8.07 -16.75 11.53
C GLU A 122 9.14 -15.80 12.08
N GLY A 123 8.97 -15.38 13.34
CA GLY A 123 9.90 -14.49 14.02
C GLY A 123 10.80 -15.22 15.00
N ALA A 124 11.39 -14.46 15.92
CA ALA A 124 12.20 -14.99 17.01
C ALA A 124 11.95 -14.21 18.31
N LEU A 125 12.16 -14.90 19.43
CA LEU A 125 12.15 -14.28 20.76
C LEU A 125 13.30 -13.28 20.85
N VAL A 126 13.02 -12.09 21.36
CA VAL A 126 14.04 -11.09 21.70
C VAL A 126 14.68 -11.48 23.03
N THR A 127 16.01 -11.60 23.07
CA THR A 127 16.74 -12.13 24.24
C THR A 127 17.57 -11.08 24.99
N SER A 128 17.57 -9.83 24.55
CA SER A 128 18.16 -8.68 25.25
C SER A 128 17.16 -7.55 25.39
N ASP A 129 17.36 -6.67 26.37
CA ASP A 129 16.54 -5.47 26.48
C ASP A 129 16.75 -4.55 25.26
N ILE A 130 15.69 -3.86 24.87
CA ILE A 130 15.68 -2.83 23.83
C ILE A 130 15.24 -1.52 24.51
N PRO A 131 16.06 -0.46 24.48
CA PRO A 131 15.67 0.83 25.07
C PRO A 131 14.66 1.58 24.20
N ALA A 132 13.87 2.46 24.82
CA ALA A 132 12.98 3.39 24.12
C ALA A 132 13.79 4.59 23.57
N THR A 133 14.52 4.36 22.48
CA THR A 133 15.31 5.36 21.77
C THR A 133 15.05 5.29 20.26
N GLU A 134 15.15 6.42 19.58
CA GLU A 134 15.06 6.50 18.12
C GLU A 134 16.41 6.24 17.43
N GLU A 135 17.49 6.13 18.18
CA GLU A 135 18.82 5.81 17.66
C GLU A 135 18.90 4.38 17.09
N ASP A 136 19.73 4.18 16.07
CA ASP A 136 20.02 2.85 15.53
C ASP A 136 20.45 1.92 16.68
N THR A 137 19.76 0.81 16.85
CA THR A 137 19.89 -0.06 18.04
C THR A 137 20.29 -1.46 17.60
N THR A 138 21.20 -2.09 18.34
CA THR A 138 21.52 -3.51 18.20
C THR A 138 20.93 -4.30 19.37
N PHE A 139 20.23 -5.40 19.08
CA PHE A 139 19.66 -6.29 20.10
C PHE A 139 19.79 -7.77 19.68
N SER A 140 19.71 -8.66 20.65
CA SER A 140 19.82 -10.11 20.46
C SER A 140 18.46 -10.77 20.30
N VAL A 141 18.42 -11.83 19.48
CA VAL A 141 17.27 -12.70 19.28
C VAL A 141 17.68 -14.17 19.43
N GLU A 142 16.72 -15.05 19.69
CA GLU A 142 16.96 -16.49 19.78
C GLU A 142 17.59 -17.07 18.50
N ARG A 143 17.11 -16.58 17.35
CA ARG A 143 17.56 -17.00 16.02
C ARG A 143 17.49 -15.83 15.04
N ALA A 144 18.64 -15.40 14.54
CA ALA A 144 18.72 -14.36 13.50
C ALA A 144 18.84 -14.96 12.08
N ALA A 145 19.74 -15.94 11.93
CA ALA A 145 20.04 -16.55 10.64
C ALA A 145 18.82 -17.22 9.99
N GLY A 146 18.57 -16.90 8.72
CA GLY A 146 17.48 -17.47 7.92
C GLY A 146 16.11 -16.80 8.10
N LEU A 147 15.89 -16.10 9.22
CA LEU A 147 14.65 -15.37 9.51
C LEU A 147 14.67 -13.91 9.05
N PHE A 148 15.81 -13.25 9.26
CA PHE A 148 15.98 -11.83 8.93
C PHE A 148 17.05 -11.70 7.85
N ARG A 149 16.78 -10.87 6.85
CA ARG A 149 17.54 -10.84 5.61
C ARG A 149 17.95 -9.42 5.24
N MET A 150 19.21 -9.31 4.83
CA MET A 150 19.73 -8.16 4.10
C MET A 150 19.61 -8.39 2.59
N ASN A 151 20.02 -7.41 1.81
CA ASN A 151 20.06 -7.45 0.34
C ASN A 151 18.70 -7.73 -0.32
N GLN A 152 17.63 -7.27 0.32
CA GLN A 152 16.27 -7.27 -0.19
C GLN A 152 16.03 -6.13 -1.19
N GLY A 153 14.88 -6.21 -1.87
CA GLY A 153 14.42 -5.22 -2.84
C GLY A 153 15.08 -5.30 -4.21
N ARG A 154 14.63 -4.42 -5.11
CA ARG A 154 15.04 -4.40 -6.52
C ARG A 154 16.55 -4.25 -6.70
N TYR A 155 17.16 -3.43 -5.86
CA TYR A 155 18.58 -3.07 -5.92
C TYR A 155 19.45 -3.91 -4.97
N ARG A 156 18.85 -4.88 -4.26
CA ARG A 156 19.53 -5.80 -3.33
C ARG A 156 20.41 -5.09 -2.30
N ASN A 157 19.93 -3.98 -1.77
CA ASN A 157 20.70 -3.10 -0.88
C ASN A 157 19.94 -2.73 0.40
N GLN A 158 18.82 -3.39 0.69
CA GLN A 158 17.99 -3.09 1.85
C GLN A 158 17.86 -4.29 2.78
N GLY A 159 17.63 -4.04 4.07
CA GLY A 159 17.15 -5.07 4.99
C GLY A 159 15.64 -5.22 4.99
N ASP A 160 15.17 -6.29 5.60
CA ASP A 160 13.75 -6.49 5.90
C ASP A 160 13.15 -5.32 6.69
N ASP A 161 11.86 -5.10 6.52
CA ASP A 161 11.05 -4.37 7.48
C ASP A 161 10.69 -5.32 8.62
N VAL A 162 10.94 -4.90 9.86
CA VAL A 162 10.83 -5.74 11.05
C VAL A 162 9.86 -5.10 12.02
N THR A 163 8.94 -5.88 12.56
CA THR A 163 8.11 -5.48 13.69
C THR A 163 8.61 -6.18 14.94
N VAL A 164 8.82 -5.41 16.01
CA VAL A 164 9.01 -5.94 17.37
C VAL A 164 7.73 -5.66 18.16
N CYS A 165 7.19 -6.68 18.82
CA CYS A 165 6.01 -6.56 19.64
C CYS A 165 6.20 -7.22 21.00
N GLU A 166 5.40 -6.82 21.98
CA GLU A 166 5.37 -7.52 23.26
C GLU A 166 4.74 -8.90 23.12
N LEU A 167 5.12 -9.82 24.00
CA LEU A 167 4.39 -11.07 24.19
C LEU A 167 3.28 -10.86 25.22
N SER A 168 2.07 -11.28 24.88
CA SER A 168 0.94 -11.35 25.81
C SER A 168 1.13 -12.48 26.84
N GLU A 169 0.24 -12.55 27.82
CA GLU A 169 0.34 -13.52 28.94
C GLU A 169 0.27 -14.99 28.48
N ASP A 170 -0.39 -15.26 27.34
CA ASP A 170 -0.47 -16.60 26.74
C ASP A 170 0.75 -16.93 25.86
N GLY A 171 1.74 -16.04 25.80
CA GLY A 171 2.95 -16.20 25.02
C GLY A 171 2.80 -15.85 23.54
N ARG A 172 1.67 -15.28 23.10
CA ARG A 172 1.48 -14.86 21.71
C ARG A 172 1.93 -13.41 21.46
N PRO A 173 2.44 -13.12 20.26
CA PRO A 173 2.70 -11.74 19.80
C PRO A 173 1.47 -10.82 19.95
N ASP A 174 1.64 -9.71 20.67
CA ASP A 174 0.64 -8.64 20.78
C ASP A 174 1.00 -7.48 19.83
N TRP A 175 0.48 -7.57 18.61
CA TRP A 175 0.70 -6.56 17.57
C TRP A 175 0.06 -5.20 17.86
N SER A 176 -0.78 -5.06 18.90
CA SER A 176 -1.26 -3.74 19.34
C SER A 176 -0.19 -2.98 20.14
N ARG A 177 0.78 -3.72 20.68
CA ARG A 177 1.91 -3.21 21.46
C ARG A 177 3.20 -3.50 20.71
N CYS A 178 3.41 -2.79 19.62
CA CYS A 178 4.56 -3.00 18.74
C CYS A 178 5.28 -1.70 18.34
N GLU A 179 6.42 -1.89 17.69
CA GLU A 179 7.19 -0.89 16.98
C GLU A 179 7.62 -1.50 15.63
N GLU A 180 7.59 -0.70 14.57
CA GLU A 180 8.14 -1.06 13.27
C GLU A 180 9.51 -0.42 13.07
N MET A 181 10.40 -1.18 12.48
CA MET A 181 11.82 -0.87 12.38
C MET A 181 12.32 -1.27 10.99
N LYS A 182 13.46 -0.70 10.59
CA LYS A 182 14.17 -1.10 9.38
C LYS A 182 15.42 -1.86 9.76
N LEU A 183 15.58 -3.09 9.28
CA LEU A 183 16.82 -3.84 9.47
C LEU A 183 17.95 -3.18 8.66
N ILE A 184 19.08 -2.93 9.31
CA ILE A 184 20.28 -2.36 8.67
C ILE A 184 21.52 -3.26 8.78
N ALA A 185 21.53 -4.22 9.73
CA ALA A 185 22.50 -5.31 9.75
C ALA A 185 21.94 -6.55 10.47
N VAL A 186 22.47 -7.73 10.11
CA VAL A 186 22.19 -9.00 10.77
C VAL A 186 23.50 -9.75 11.00
N ASP A 187 23.73 -10.20 12.23
CA ASP A 187 24.79 -11.14 12.56
C ASP A 187 24.15 -12.47 12.98
N GLY A 188 24.20 -13.45 12.07
CA GLY A 188 23.64 -14.77 12.30
C GLY A 188 24.37 -15.56 13.39
N ALA A 189 25.67 -15.32 13.58
CA ALA A 189 26.50 -16.04 14.54
C ALA A 189 26.34 -15.46 15.95
N ALA A 190 26.42 -14.13 16.07
CA ALA A 190 26.15 -13.42 17.33
C ALA A 190 24.65 -13.35 17.68
N ARG A 191 23.78 -13.71 16.72
CA ARG A 191 22.31 -13.68 16.83
C ARG A 191 21.78 -12.29 17.16
N THR A 192 22.35 -11.28 16.50
CA THR A 192 21.97 -9.89 16.70
C THR A 192 21.38 -9.28 15.44
N LEU A 193 20.47 -8.33 15.67
CA LEU A 193 19.89 -7.47 14.65
C LEU A 193 20.28 -6.04 14.99
N THR A 194 20.77 -5.29 14.00
CA THR A 194 20.89 -3.85 14.08
C THR A 194 19.80 -3.23 13.25
N VAL A 195 19.02 -2.33 13.86
CA VAL A 195 17.83 -1.75 13.27
C VAL A 195 17.85 -0.24 13.38
N ARG A 196 17.21 0.42 12.41
CA ARG A 196 16.73 1.79 12.57
C ARG A 196 15.33 1.77 13.18
N ARG A 197 15.18 2.53 14.26
CA ARG A 197 14.01 2.55 15.14
C ARG A 197 12.89 3.45 14.60
N ALA A 198 11.71 3.33 15.23
CA ALA A 198 10.57 4.22 15.03
C ALA A 198 10.20 4.47 13.55
N ARG A 199 10.16 3.39 12.75
CA ARG A 199 9.83 3.49 11.34
C ARG A 199 8.33 3.43 11.11
N TYR A 200 7.95 3.91 9.93
CA TYR A 200 6.61 3.75 9.35
C TYR A 200 5.46 4.29 10.20
N GLY A 201 5.75 5.34 11.00
CA GLY A 201 4.73 6.01 11.83
C GLY A 201 4.56 5.42 13.22
N THR A 202 5.36 4.41 13.59
CA THR A 202 5.46 3.95 14.98
C THR A 202 6.42 4.82 15.78
N ALA A 203 6.29 4.81 17.11
CA ALA A 203 7.20 5.47 18.03
C ALA A 203 8.17 4.46 18.65
N ALA A 204 9.35 4.92 19.07
CA ALA A 204 10.30 4.07 19.78
C ALA A 204 9.71 3.55 21.11
N ARG A 205 9.84 2.27 21.38
CA ARG A 205 9.35 1.61 22.60
C ARG A 205 10.46 0.79 23.26
N SER A 206 10.36 0.63 24.57
CA SER A 206 11.22 -0.32 25.27
C SER A 206 10.61 -1.71 25.19
N PHE A 207 11.48 -2.71 25.07
CA PHE A 207 11.11 -4.12 25.14
C PHE A 207 12.04 -4.83 26.10
N SER A 208 11.48 -5.62 27.02
CA SER A 208 12.29 -6.42 27.94
C SER A 208 12.71 -7.73 27.30
N ALA A 209 13.92 -8.19 27.64
CA ALA A 209 14.44 -9.49 27.24
C ALA A 209 13.44 -10.60 27.58
N ASN A 210 13.26 -11.54 26.66
CA ASN A 210 12.37 -12.70 26.74
C ASN A 210 10.88 -12.34 26.90
N ARG A 211 10.49 -11.08 26.64
CA ARG A 211 9.10 -10.59 26.71
C ARG A 211 8.64 -9.93 25.42
N ALA A 212 9.42 -10.08 24.35
CA ALA A 212 9.13 -9.50 23.05
C ALA A 212 9.48 -10.45 21.92
N TRP A 213 8.83 -10.24 20.77
CA TRP A 213 8.95 -11.04 19.57
C TRP A 213 9.28 -10.14 18.38
N ALA A 214 10.34 -10.49 17.64
CA ALA A 214 10.74 -9.80 16.43
C ALA A 214 10.33 -10.63 15.22
N ALA A 215 9.69 -10.03 14.21
CA ALA A 215 9.33 -10.72 12.98
C ALA A 215 9.48 -9.82 11.76
N ALA A 216 10.01 -10.38 10.67
CA ALA A 216 10.10 -9.70 9.38
C ALA A 216 8.76 -9.70 8.66
N HIS A 217 8.48 -8.63 7.91
CA HIS A 217 7.30 -8.52 7.06
C HIS A 217 7.39 -9.47 5.85
N VAL A 218 6.27 -10.08 5.46
CA VAL A 218 6.15 -10.86 4.22
C VAL A 218 5.89 -9.92 3.04
N ILE A 219 6.94 -9.21 2.65
CA ILE A 219 6.88 -8.25 1.55
C ILE A 219 7.99 -8.52 0.53
N GLU A 220 7.68 -8.26 -0.73
CA GLU A 220 8.68 -8.24 -1.80
C GLU A 220 8.94 -6.78 -2.18
N GLY A 221 10.17 -6.32 -2.04
CA GLY A 221 10.55 -4.92 -2.19
C GLY A 221 11.64 -4.51 -1.17
N PRO A 222 11.94 -3.21 -1.05
CA PRO A 222 11.37 -2.09 -1.80
C PRO A 222 11.84 -2.03 -3.26
N TRP A 223 11.03 -1.39 -4.12
CA TRP A 223 11.29 -1.24 -5.57
C TRP A 223 11.82 0.13 -5.97
N VAL A 224 11.94 1.00 -4.96
CA VAL A 224 12.60 2.29 -4.98
C VAL A 224 13.79 2.22 -4.03
N ASN A 225 14.76 3.12 -4.20
CA ASN A 225 15.73 3.34 -3.14
C ASN A 225 14.97 3.99 -1.99
N ASP A 226 14.61 3.20 -0.98
CA ASP A 226 14.32 3.72 0.35
C ASP A 226 15.62 4.32 0.89
N ASN A 227 15.94 5.56 0.50
CA ASN A 227 16.81 6.35 1.35
C ASN A 227 15.94 6.86 2.51
N PRO A 228 16.40 6.73 3.77
CA PRO A 228 15.66 7.13 4.95
C PRO A 228 15.15 8.56 4.90
#